data_AF-A0A932VFJ8-F1
#
_entry.id   AF-A0A932VFJ8-F1
#
_cell.length_a   1.000
_cell.length_b   1.000
_cell.length_c   1.000
_cell.angle_alpha   90.00
_cell.angle_beta   90.00
_cell.angle_gamma   90.00
#
_symmetry.space_group_name_H-M   'P 1'
#
loop_
_entity.id
_entity.type
_entity.pdbx_description
1 polymer ?
#
loop_
_entity_poly.entity_id
_entity_poly.type
_entity_poly.pdbx_seq_one_letter_code
_entity_poly.pdbx_strand_id
1 'polypeptide(L)'
;MTDTLTARIDGALQHIVNPRTGQDVVSSGQARDVATTTDGKVRLTLLLAANDDATLARAVRQAVERVDGVTDVRVDVKDAGEPAAPPAPPAANAGAPPKRSALPVMDAAPQAARPSAPTPVLYPNLGRIIAVSSGKGGVGKSTTTVNLAVALAQMGKKVGLMDADIYGPNIPRMMGVDAPPPVDGEKIIPLEAHGVKLMSLGFLIERDQPAIWRGPIVMKIITQFLRDVAWGKLDYFLVDMPPGTGDAQLSLVQATQVSGAIIVTTPQEVAVGDALRGAKMFQRVGVPVLGVVENMSYFESPETGKPMAIFGTGGGKRLADELEVPLLGEVPLYPPVLEGGDSGVPIVVAAPETTAARKFVEIAKRLDA
;
A
#
# COMPACT_ATOMS: atom_id res chain seq x y z
N MET A 1 30.55 39.65 -12.22
CA MET A 1 29.62 38.53 -12.49
C MET A 1 29.25 37.94 -11.15
N THR A 2 27.99 38.03 -10.76
CA THR A 2 27.52 37.56 -9.45
C THR A 2 27.63 36.04 -9.42
N ASP A 3 28.50 35.51 -8.56
CA ASP A 3 28.70 34.08 -8.41
C ASP A 3 27.39 33.44 -7.93
N THR A 4 26.81 32.56 -8.74
CA THR A 4 25.51 31.93 -8.43
C THR A 4 25.72 30.87 -7.34
N LEU A 5 24.69 30.59 -6.54
CA LEU A 5 24.77 29.53 -5.52
C LEU A 5 25.18 28.18 -6.13
N THR A 6 24.69 27.89 -7.34
CA THR A 6 25.04 26.70 -8.13
C THR A 6 26.54 26.66 -8.46
N ALA A 7 27.12 27.76 -8.93
CA ALA A 7 28.54 27.82 -9.26
C ALA A 7 29.45 27.62 -8.03
N ARG A 8 29.05 28.13 -6.85
CA ARG A 8 29.78 27.88 -5.59
C ARG A 8 29.69 26.42 -5.15
N ILE A 9 28.55 25.77 -5.37
CA ILE A 9 28.37 24.34 -5.07
C ILE A 9 29.21 23.48 -6.00
N ASP A 10 29.20 23.77 -7.31
CA ASP A 10 30.01 23.05 -8.28
C ASP A 10 31.51 23.16 -7.95
N GLY A 11 31.98 24.35 -7.56
CA GLY A 11 33.34 24.57 -7.07
C GLY A 11 33.68 23.74 -5.82
N ALA A 12 32.76 23.67 -4.85
CA ALA A 12 32.96 22.85 -3.65
C ALA A 12 33.03 21.34 -3.95
N LEU A 13 32.24 20.87 -4.93
CA LEU A 13 32.22 19.47 -5.34
C LEU A 13 33.47 19.06 -6.11
N GLN A 14 34.08 19.95 -6.89
CA GLN A 14 35.34 19.69 -7.62
C GLN A 14 36.54 19.38 -6.70
N HIS A 15 36.46 19.74 -5.41
CA HIS A 15 37.49 19.43 -4.43
C HIS A 15 37.33 18.05 -3.77
N ILE A 16 36.24 17.34 -4.04
CA ILE A 16 35.99 16.00 -3.49
C ILE A 16 36.48 14.96 -4.49
N VAL A 17 37.60 14.31 -4.14
CA VAL A 17 38.24 13.26 -4.94
C VAL A 17 37.79 11.89 -4.45
N ASN A 18 37.35 11.03 -5.37
CA ASN A 18 37.10 9.64 -5.05
C ASN A 18 38.44 8.91 -4.91
N PRO A 19 38.75 8.31 -3.73
CA PRO A 19 40.05 7.68 -3.47
C PRO A 19 40.34 6.48 -4.37
N ARG A 20 39.31 5.85 -4.95
CA ARG A 20 39.47 4.71 -5.87
C ARG A 20 39.86 5.13 -7.27
N THR A 21 39.23 6.17 -7.80
CA THR A 21 39.43 6.61 -9.20
C THR A 21 40.48 7.72 -9.32
N GLY A 22 40.79 8.41 -8.22
CA GLY A 22 41.66 9.58 -8.21
C GLY A 22 41.06 10.79 -8.94
N GLN A 23 39.80 10.71 -9.36
CA GLN A 23 39.08 11.78 -10.05
C GLN A 23 38.11 12.47 -9.11
N ASP A 24 37.87 13.76 -9.34
CA ASP A 24 36.83 14.48 -8.61
C ASP A 24 35.44 14.02 -9.02
N VAL A 25 34.49 14.13 -8.09
CA VAL A 25 33.13 13.62 -8.27
C VAL A 25 32.37 14.33 -9.38
N VAL A 26 32.77 15.54 -9.81
CA VAL A 26 32.11 16.28 -10.90
C VAL A 26 32.65 15.82 -12.25
N SER A 27 33.97 15.80 -12.44
CA SER A 27 34.61 15.40 -13.70
C SER A 27 34.37 13.93 -14.03
N SER A 28 34.25 13.07 -13.01
CA SER A 28 33.92 11.66 -13.17
C SER A 28 32.42 11.40 -13.40
N GLY A 29 31.58 12.44 -13.34
CA GLY A 29 30.12 12.33 -13.48
C GLY A 29 29.43 11.62 -12.31
N GLN A 30 30.12 11.43 -11.18
CA GLN A 30 29.56 10.81 -9.99
C GLN A 30 28.55 11.75 -9.30
N ALA A 31 28.81 13.04 -9.22
CA ALA A 31 27.87 14.04 -8.74
C ALA A 31 27.15 14.68 -9.94
N ARG A 32 25.82 14.54 -9.99
CA ARG A 32 24.98 15.07 -11.07
C ARG A 32 23.62 15.54 -10.55
N ASP A 33 22.82 16.13 -11.45
CA ASP A 33 21.47 16.63 -11.16
C ASP A 33 21.44 17.63 -9.99
N VAL A 34 22.43 18.51 -9.91
CA VAL A 34 22.51 19.54 -8.88
C VAL A 34 21.41 20.57 -9.12
N ALA A 35 20.46 20.65 -8.17
CA ALA A 35 19.36 21.59 -8.18
C ALA A 35 19.37 22.44 -6.92
N THR A 36 19.22 23.75 -7.09
CA THR A 36 19.24 24.74 -6.01
C THR A 36 18.00 25.59 -6.02
N THR A 37 17.45 25.93 -4.85
CA THR A 37 16.34 26.85 -4.71
C THR A 37 16.80 28.23 -4.21
N THR A 38 15.96 29.26 -4.38
CA THR A 38 16.27 30.63 -3.92
C THR A 38 16.32 30.76 -2.40
N ASP A 39 15.71 29.84 -1.65
CA ASP A 39 15.78 29.72 -0.19
C ASP A 39 16.97 28.87 0.29
N GLY A 40 17.90 28.49 -0.60
CA GLY A 40 19.17 27.85 -0.23
C GLY A 40 19.14 26.33 -0.08
N LYS A 41 18.06 25.65 -0.50
CA LYS A 41 18.00 24.19 -0.45
C LYS A 41 18.71 23.59 -1.65
N VAL A 42 19.50 22.55 -1.41
CA VAL A 42 20.29 21.87 -2.43
C VAL A 42 19.90 20.40 -2.50
N ARG A 43 19.63 19.92 -3.71
CA ARG A 43 19.50 18.49 -4.01
C ARG A 43 20.53 18.10 -5.06
N LEU A 44 21.19 16.97 -4.87
CA LEU A 44 22.11 16.40 -5.87
C LEU A 44 22.07 14.88 -5.84
N THR A 45 22.34 14.25 -6.98
CA THR A 45 22.48 12.80 -7.10
C THR A 45 23.95 12.42 -7.04
N LEU A 46 24.31 11.44 -6.21
CA LEU A 46 25.66 10.87 -6.16
C LEU A 46 25.63 9.41 -6.60
N LEU A 47 26.40 9.07 -7.63
CA LEU A 47 26.58 7.71 -8.12
C LEU A 47 27.75 7.04 -7.40
N LEU A 48 27.45 6.00 -6.64
CA LEU A 48 28.45 5.16 -6.00
C LEU A 48 28.43 3.77 -6.63
N ALA A 49 29.58 3.28 -7.06
CA ALA A 49 29.77 1.88 -7.39
C ALA A 49 29.94 1.05 -6.11
N ALA A 50 29.70 -0.25 -6.18
CA ALA A 50 29.80 -1.18 -5.03
C ALA A 50 31.15 -1.15 -4.28
N ASN A 51 32.23 -0.70 -4.95
CA ASN A 51 33.58 -0.62 -4.38
C ASN A 51 34.01 0.81 -4.02
N ASP A 52 33.11 1.80 -4.11
CA ASP A 52 33.40 3.17 -3.67
C ASP A 52 33.28 3.29 -2.14
N ASP A 53 34.12 4.14 -1.55
CA ASP A 53 34.12 4.37 -0.11
C ASP A 53 32.83 5.06 0.35
N ALA A 54 32.13 4.48 1.33
CA ALA A 54 30.89 5.02 1.89
C ALA A 54 31.07 6.42 2.52
N THR A 55 32.30 6.81 2.87
CA THR A 55 32.61 8.17 3.37
C THR A 55 32.51 9.24 2.29
N LEU A 56 32.51 8.87 1.00
CA LEU A 56 32.41 9.81 -0.12
C LEU A 56 31.08 10.58 -0.11
N ALA A 57 29.96 9.90 0.17
CA ALA A 57 28.65 10.54 0.32
C ALA A 57 28.62 11.56 1.47
N ARG A 58 29.31 11.24 2.57
CA ARG A 58 29.44 12.14 3.73
C ARG A 58 30.32 13.35 3.39
N ALA A 59 31.42 13.14 2.69
CA ALA A 59 32.32 14.21 2.26
C ALA A 59 31.62 15.19 1.31
N VAL A 60 30.87 14.68 0.34
CA VAL A 60 30.03 15.47 -0.58
C VAL A 60 29.01 16.30 0.19
N ARG A 61 28.25 15.70 1.10
CA ARG A 61 27.26 16.41 1.91
C ARG A 61 27.89 17.55 2.72
N GLN A 62 28.99 17.27 3.42
CA GLN A 62 29.67 18.27 4.26
C GLN A 62 30.29 19.41 3.46
N ALA A 63 30.78 19.13 2.25
CA ALA A 63 31.32 20.16 1.37
C ALA A 63 30.22 21.15 0.95
N VAL A 64 29.04 20.64 0.59
CA VAL A 64 27.89 21.46 0.17
C VAL A 64 27.27 22.21 1.35
N GLU A 65 27.18 21.60 2.54
CA GLU A 65 26.67 22.26 3.75
C GLU A 65 27.51 23.47 4.19
N ARG A 66 28.79 23.53 3.81
CA ARG A 66 29.70 24.65 4.14
C ARG A 66 29.65 25.80 3.12
N VAL A 67 28.86 25.68 2.05
CA VAL A 67 28.76 26.74 1.04
C VAL A 67 27.83 27.84 1.53
N ASP A 68 28.30 29.09 1.48
CA ASP A 68 27.52 30.25 1.88
C ASP A 68 26.23 30.40 1.05
N GLY A 69 25.10 30.40 1.75
CA GLY A 69 23.75 30.45 1.18
C GLY A 69 23.02 29.11 1.15
N VAL A 70 23.64 28.02 1.61
CA VAL A 70 22.99 26.71 1.76
C VAL A 70 22.26 26.60 3.09
N THR A 71 21.00 26.16 3.07
CA THR A 71 20.12 26.02 4.25
C THR A 71 19.72 24.57 4.53
N ASP A 72 19.66 23.71 3.50
CA ASP A 72 19.41 22.28 3.63
C ASP A 72 20.08 21.53 2.46
N VAL A 73 20.62 20.34 2.72
CA VAL A 73 21.30 19.51 1.71
C VAL A 73 20.73 18.10 1.70
N ARG A 74 20.25 17.68 0.53
CA ARG A 74 19.82 16.31 0.26
C ARG A 74 20.69 15.68 -0.83
N VAL A 75 21.37 14.60 -0.47
CA VAL A 75 22.18 13.80 -1.40
C VAL A 75 21.45 12.49 -1.68
N ASP A 76 20.98 12.31 -2.90
CA ASP A 76 20.36 11.07 -3.38
C ASP A 76 21.45 10.14 -3.90
N VAL A 77 21.81 9.13 -3.11
CA VAL A 77 22.83 8.14 -3.50
C VAL A 77 22.19 7.06 -4.37
N LYS A 78 22.74 6.83 -5.57
CA LYS A 78 22.30 5.80 -6.53
C LYS A 78 23.46 4.90 -6.93
N ASP A 79 23.15 3.68 -7.35
CA ASP A 79 24.16 2.76 -7.87
C ASP A 79 24.60 3.21 -9.27
N ALA A 80 25.91 3.23 -9.53
CA ALA A 80 26.47 3.56 -10.83
C ALA A 80 26.06 2.57 -11.94
N GLY A 81 25.54 1.38 -11.56
CA GLY A 81 25.03 0.36 -12.49
C GLY A 81 23.60 0.55 -13.01
N GLU A 82 22.83 1.54 -12.52
CA GLU A 82 21.47 1.81 -13.04
C GLU A 82 21.49 2.69 -14.31
N PRO A 83 20.74 2.35 -15.39
CA PRO A 83 20.61 3.21 -16.56
C PRO A 83 20.00 4.56 -16.17
N ALA A 84 20.62 5.65 -16.62
CA ALA A 84 20.12 7.00 -16.35
C ALA A 84 18.73 7.20 -16.98
N ALA A 85 17.75 7.63 -16.17
CA ALA A 85 16.48 8.11 -16.66
C ALA A 85 16.69 9.38 -17.53
N PRO A 86 15.91 9.59 -18.60
CA PRO A 86 16.06 10.78 -19.44
C PRO A 86 15.78 12.07 -18.64
N PRO A 87 16.54 13.16 -18.91
CA PRO A 87 16.42 14.38 -18.15
C PRO A 87 15.06 15.05 -18.37
N ALA A 88 14.44 15.52 -17.27
CA ALA A 88 13.24 16.32 -17.33
C ALA A 88 13.55 17.69 -17.98
N PRO A 89 12.65 18.25 -18.81
CA PRO A 89 12.87 19.54 -19.44
C PRO A 89 12.88 20.67 -18.39
N PRO A 90 13.71 21.72 -18.57
CA PRO A 90 13.85 22.81 -17.61
C PRO A 90 12.56 23.63 -17.49
N ALA A 91 12.14 23.91 -16.26
CA ALA A 91 11.01 24.76 -15.95
C ALA A 91 11.32 26.22 -16.35
N ALA A 92 10.61 26.71 -17.38
CA ALA A 92 10.59 28.12 -17.73
C ALA A 92 9.61 28.89 -16.80
N ASN A 93 10.10 30.03 -16.31
CA ASN A 93 9.43 31.06 -15.50
C ASN A 93 7.89 31.09 -15.56
N ALA A 94 7.26 30.90 -14.40
CA ALA A 94 5.83 31.18 -14.20
C ALA A 94 5.62 32.66 -13.85
N GLY A 95 5.19 33.44 -14.84
CA GLY A 95 4.43 34.66 -14.65
C GLY A 95 2.99 34.44 -15.13
N ALA A 96 2.04 34.70 -14.22
CA ALA A 96 0.58 34.80 -14.41
C ALA A 96 -0.26 33.48 -14.49
N PRO A 97 -1.51 33.48 -13.96
CA PRO A 97 -2.30 32.27 -13.73
C PRO A 97 -3.13 31.86 -14.97
N PRO A 98 -3.40 30.56 -15.21
CA PRO A 98 -4.17 30.16 -16.38
C PRO A 98 -5.68 30.28 -16.13
N LYS A 99 -6.37 30.95 -17.06
CA LYS A 99 -7.81 30.79 -17.29
C LYS A 99 -8.04 29.48 -18.05
N ARG A 100 -9.11 28.77 -17.66
CA ARG A 100 -9.61 27.53 -18.28
C ARG A 100 -9.82 27.67 -19.79
N SER A 101 -9.24 26.77 -20.58
CA SER A 101 -9.77 26.36 -21.89
C SER A 101 -9.49 24.87 -22.12
N ALA A 102 -10.44 24.22 -22.78
CA ALA A 102 -10.53 22.77 -22.97
C ALA A 102 -9.33 22.17 -23.74
N LEU A 103 -8.95 20.94 -23.37
CA LEU A 103 -7.91 20.17 -24.06
C LEU A 103 -8.41 19.73 -25.46
N PRO A 104 -7.61 19.92 -26.53
CA PRO A 104 -7.89 19.34 -27.83
C PRO A 104 -7.47 17.86 -27.87
N VAL A 105 -8.30 17.05 -28.54
CA VAL A 105 -8.05 15.64 -28.87
C VAL A 105 -6.87 15.57 -29.84
N MET A 106 -5.82 14.81 -29.51
CA MET A 106 -4.68 14.57 -30.41
C MET A 106 -4.83 13.22 -31.11
N ASP A 107 -4.85 13.29 -32.45
CA ASP A 107 -4.74 12.17 -33.37
C ASP A 107 -3.44 11.38 -33.18
N ALA A 108 -3.56 10.07 -33.44
CA ALA A 108 -2.56 9.05 -33.21
C ALA A 108 -1.36 9.15 -34.16
N ALA A 109 -0.15 9.00 -33.59
CA ALA A 109 1.05 8.54 -34.30
C ALA A 109 1.67 7.37 -33.51
N PRO A 110 2.34 6.41 -34.17
CA PRO A 110 2.59 5.08 -33.61
C PRO A 110 3.68 5.14 -32.54
N GLN A 111 3.30 4.84 -31.30
CA GLN A 111 4.23 4.78 -30.19
C GLN A 111 5.02 3.47 -30.26
N ALA A 112 6.35 3.56 -30.22
CA ALA A 112 7.23 2.41 -30.05
C ALA A 112 6.71 1.52 -28.91
N ALA A 113 6.74 0.20 -29.12
CA ALA A 113 6.15 -0.79 -28.21
C ALA A 113 6.63 -0.56 -26.78
N ARG A 114 5.75 0.03 -25.96
CA ARG A 114 5.92 0.03 -24.51
C ARG A 114 6.10 -1.44 -24.09
N PRO A 115 7.03 -1.80 -23.21
CA PRO A 115 7.05 -3.15 -22.66
C PRO A 115 5.64 -3.41 -22.12
N SER A 116 4.98 -4.40 -22.70
CA SER A 116 3.62 -4.80 -22.32
C SER A 116 3.63 -5.01 -20.81
N ALA A 117 2.72 -4.35 -20.09
CA ALA A 117 2.53 -4.66 -18.68
C ALA A 117 2.42 -6.18 -18.53
N PRO A 118 3.11 -6.79 -17.55
CA PRO A 118 3.03 -8.23 -17.34
C PRO A 118 1.56 -8.64 -17.36
N THR A 119 1.21 -9.62 -18.21
CA THR A 119 -0.14 -10.17 -18.19
C THR A 119 -0.34 -10.82 -16.82
N PRO A 120 -1.38 -10.45 -16.05
CA PRO A 120 -1.60 -11.02 -14.73
C PRO A 120 -1.67 -12.54 -14.79
N VAL A 121 -1.00 -13.22 -13.87
CA VAL A 121 -0.99 -14.68 -13.80
C VAL A 121 -2.32 -15.15 -13.22
N LEU A 122 -2.98 -16.12 -13.88
CA LEU A 122 -4.18 -16.73 -13.33
C LEU A 122 -3.80 -17.80 -12.31
N TYR A 123 -4.43 -17.78 -11.14
CA TYR A 123 -4.32 -18.82 -10.12
C TYR A 123 -5.68 -19.50 -9.90
N PRO A 124 -6.09 -20.46 -10.77
CA PRO A 124 -7.43 -21.06 -10.72
C PRO A 124 -7.76 -21.74 -9.38
N ASN A 125 -6.74 -22.20 -8.66
CA ASN A 125 -6.90 -22.86 -7.37
C ASN A 125 -7.28 -21.90 -6.23
N LEU A 126 -7.15 -20.57 -6.41
CA LEU A 126 -7.48 -19.58 -5.39
C LEU A 126 -8.96 -19.13 -5.42
N GLY A 127 -9.77 -19.62 -6.37
CA GLY A 127 -11.18 -19.26 -6.47
C GLY A 127 -11.38 -17.77 -6.73
N ARG A 128 -12.26 -17.11 -5.96
CA ARG A 128 -12.52 -15.67 -6.05
C ARG A 128 -11.49 -14.89 -5.23
N ILE A 129 -10.59 -14.18 -5.90
CA ILE A 129 -9.60 -13.31 -5.26
C ILE A 129 -10.24 -11.95 -4.98
N ILE A 130 -10.44 -11.63 -3.70
CA ILE A 130 -11.10 -10.40 -3.24
C ILE A 130 -10.12 -9.54 -2.45
N ALA A 131 -9.83 -8.34 -2.96
CA ALA A 131 -9.03 -7.36 -2.24
C ALA A 131 -9.92 -6.61 -1.24
N VAL A 132 -9.51 -6.51 0.02
CA VAL A 132 -10.19 -5.68 1.04
C VAL A 132 -9.33 -4.46 1.29
N SER A 133 -9.84 -3.28 0.96
CA SER A 133 -9.09 -2.02 0.97
C SER A 133 -9.81 -0.93 1.76
N SER A 134 -9.04 0.04 2.25
CA SER A 134 -9.56 1.25 2.86
C SER A 134 -8.78 2.48 2.39
N GLY A 135 -9.39 3.65 2.51
CA GLY A 135 -8.73 4.92 2.20
C GLY A 135 -7.67 5.33 3.23
N LYS A 136 -7.90 4.95 4.50
CA LYS A 136 -7.07 5.32 5.64
C LYS A 136 -6.91 4.16 6.63
N GLY A 137 -5.91 4.27 7.50
CA GLY A 137 -5.74 3.38 8.65
C GLY A 137 -6.83 3.59 9.71
N GLY A 138 -7.08 2.57 10.54
CA GLY A 138 -7.98 2.67 11.70
C GLY A 138 -9.49 2.56 11.40
N VAL A 139 -9.91 2.35 10.15
CA VAL A 139 -11.35 2.11 9.83
C VAL A 139 -11.82 0.68 10.14
N GLY A 140 -10.93 -0.18 10.63
CA GLY A 140 -11.22 -1.61 10.90
C GLY A 140 -11.26 -2.50 9.65
N LYS A 141 -10.44 -2.17 8.64
CA LYS A 141 -10.25 -3.00 7.43
C LYS A 141 -9.87 -4.45 7.78
N SER A 142 -8.78 -4.66 8.51
CA SER A 142 -8.32 -6.01 8.90
C SER A 142 -9.35 -6.76 9.76
N THR A 143 -10.05 -6.04 10.65
CA THR A 143 -11.19 -6.57 11.41
C THR A 143 -12.30 -7.08 10.52
N THR A 144 -12.69 -6.30 9.51
CA THR A 144 -13.67 -6.73 8.51
C THR A 144 -13.14 -7.92 7.73
N THR A 145 -11.90 -7.88 7.22
CA THR A 145 -11.30 -8.97 6.45
C THR A 145 -11.33 -10.30 7.22
N VAL A 146 -10.88 -10.30 8.47
CA VAL A 146 -10.85 -11.50 9.34
C VAL A 146 -12.26 -12.05 9.57
N ASN A 147 -13.21 -11.21 9.96
CA ASN A 147 -14.55 -11.69 10.27
C ASN A 147 -15.30 -12.17 9.02
N LEU A 148 -15.05 -11.58 7.85
CA LEU A 148 -15.60 -12.08 6.59
C LEU A 148 -14.99 -13.42 6.19
N ALA A 149 -13.66 -13.57 6.32
CA ALA A 149 -12.99 -14.83 6.01
C ALA A 149 -13.52 -15.98 6.89
N VAL A 150 -13.65 -15.75 8.20
CA VAL A 150 -14.16 -16.75 9.13
C VAL A 150 -15.64 -17.01 8.92
N ALA A 151 -16.47 -16.00 8.65
CA ALA A 151 -17.88 -16.20 8.33
C ALA A 151 -18.07 -17.05 7.06
N LEU A 152 -17.27 -16.81 6.00
CA LEU A 152 -17.29 -17.63 4.79
C LEU A 152 -16.86 -19.09 5.09
N ALA A 153 -15.84 -19.28 5.93
CA ALA A 153 -15.41 -20.62 6.35
C ALA A 153 -16.50 -21.37 7.15
N GLN A 154 -17.19 -20.69 8.06
CA GLN A 154 -18.34 -21.24 8.80
C GLN A 154 -19.53 -21.59 7.88
N MET A 155 -19.64 -20.94 6.72
CA MET A 155 -20.59 -21.30 5.66
C MET A 155 -20.13 -22.51 4.80
N GLY A 156 -19.02 -23.15 5.16
CA GLY A 156 -18.49 -24.33 4.48
C GLY A 156 -17.61 -24.03 3.26
N LYS A 157 -17.19 -22.77 3.07
CA LYS A 157 -16.30 -22.37 1.97
C LYS A 157 -14.84 -22.65 2.35
N LYS A 158 -14.02 -23.00 1.36
CA LYS A 158 -12.57 -23.10 1.52
C LYS A 158 -11.97 -21.72 1.36
N VAL A 159 -11.41 -21.16 2.44
CA VAL A 159 -10.98 -19.76 2.47
C VAL A 159 -9.49 -19.65 2.72
N GLY A 160 -8.82 -18.84 1.89
CA GLY A 160 -7.48 -18.34 2.14
C GLY A 160 -7.50 -16.85 2.49
N LEU A 161 -6.59 -16.44 3.37
CA LEU A 161 -6.42 -15.07 3.84
C LEU A 161 -4.95 -14.67 3.74
N MET A 162 -4.66 -13.70 2.89
CA MET A 162 -3.33 -13.10 2.76
C MET A 162 -3.32 -11.72 3.41
N ASP A 163 -2.43 -11.52 4.36
CA ASP A 163 -2.13 -10.21 4.93
C ASP A 163 -1.07 -9.51 4.07
N ALA A 164 -1.48 -8.49 3.33
CA ALA A 164 -0.61 -7.66 2.52
C ALA A 164 -0.32 -6.30 3.19
N ASP A 165 -0.79 -6.06 4.42
CA ASP A 165 -0.53 -4.81 5.17
C ASP A 165 0.84 -4.86 5.84
N ILE A 166 1.87 -4.69 5.01
CA ILE A 166 3.29 -4.83 5.38
C ILE A 166 3.70 -3.88 6.51
N TYR A 167 3.04 -2.71 6.61
CA TYR A 167 3.39 -1.67 7.58
C TYR A 167 2.81 -1.91 8.96
N GLY A 168 1.80 -2.78 9.07
CA GLY A 168 1.11 -3.06 10.32
C GLY A 168 0.37 -4.40 10.24
N PRO A 169 1.08 -5.53 10.13
CA PRO A 169 0.46 -6.83 10.01
C PRO A 169 -0.29 -7.17 11.31
N ASN A 170 -1.62 -7.18 11.24
CA ASN A 170 -2.49 -7.45 12.38
C ASN A 170 -3.13 -8.85 12.31
N ILE A 171 -3.19 -9.46 11.12
CA ILE A 171 -3.94 -10.70 10.89
C ILE A 171 -3.47 -11.87 11.78
N PRO A 172 -2.15 -12.13 11.96
CA PRO A 172 -1.67 -13.19 12.86
C PRO A 172 -2.28 -13.13 14.26
N ARG A 173 -2.20 -11.94 14.88
CA ARG A 173 -2.73 -11.69 16.21
C ARG A 173 -4.25 -11.87 16.25
N MET A 174 -4.96 -11.29 15.27
CA MET A 174 -6.42 -11.34 15.20
C MET A 174 -6.97 -12.75 14.95
N MET A 175 -6.15 -13.65 14.41
CA MET A 175 -6.49 -15.05 14.18
C MET A 175 -5.99 -15.96 15.32
N GLY A 176 -5.27 -15.43 16.31
CA GLY A 176 -4.73 -16.19 17.43
C GLY A 176 -3.57 -17.11 17.04
N VAL A 177 -2.81 -16.74 16.01
CA VAL A 177 -1.71 -17.53 15.47
C VAL A 177 -0.40 -16.76 15.61
N ASP A 178 0.55 -17.35 16.33
CA ASP A 178 1.89 -16.80 16.53
C ASP A 178 2.92 -17.92 16.40
N ALA A 179 3.14 -18.36 15.17
CA ALA A 179 4.12 -19.37 14.82
C ALA A 179 4.73 -19.05 13.45
N PRO A 180 6.00 -19.42 13.19
CA PRO A 180 6.55 -19.37 11.84
C PRO A 180 5.87 -20.43 10.96
N PRO A 181 5.51 -20.11 9.70
CA PRO A 181 4.91 -21.07 8.80
C PRO A 181 5.93 -22.17 8.46
N PRO A 182 5.54 -23.46 8.51
CA PRO A 182 6.43 -24.53 8.11
C PRO A 182 6.73 -24.46 6.61
N VAL A 183 7.86 -25.05 6.23
CA VAL A 183 8.28 -25.18 4.83
C VAL A 183 8.38 -26.66 4.50
N ASP A 184 7.77 -27.08 3.40
CA ASP A 184 7.85 -28.43 2.87
C ASP A 184 8.37 -28.37 1.42
N GLY A 185 9.61 -28.82 1.22
CA GLY A 185 10.33 -28.64 -0.04
C GLY A 185 10.47 -27.15 -0.41
N GLU A 186 9.93 -26.78 -1.57
CA GLU A 186 9.92 -25.38 -2.05
C GLU A 186 8.62 -24.63 -1.68
N LYS A 187 7.71 -25.27 -0.93
CA LYS A 187 6.40 -24.69 -0.59
C LYS A 187 6.36 -24.22 0.86
N ILE A 188 5.74 -23.05 1.04
CA ILE A 188 5.37 -22.53 2.35
C ILE A 188 4.01 -23.11 2.70
N ILE A 189 3.90 -23.77 3.86
CA ILE A 189 2.63 -24.29 4.35
C ILE A 189 1.90 -23.16 5.10
N PRO A 190 0.72 -22.72 4.64
CA PRO A 190 -0.02 -21.68 5.33
C PRO A 190 -0.46 -22.21 6.71
N LEU A 191 -0.48 -21.32 7.70
CA LEU A 191 -1.07 -21.66 8.99
C LEU A 191 -2.60 -21.70 8.84
N GLU A 192 -3.28 -22.34 9.78
CA GLU A 192 -4.73 -22.46 9.76
C GLU A 192 -5.31 -22.09 11.12
N ALA A 193 -6.34 -21.25 11.11
CA ALA A 193 -7.10 -20.91 12.29
C ALA A 193 -8.55 -20.62 11.90
N HIS A 194 -9.50 -21.04 12.74
CA HIS A 194 -10.93 -20.80 12.54
C HIS A 194 -11.45 -21.30 11.16
N GLY A 195 -10.83 -22.36 10.61
CA GLY A 195 -11.15 -22.91 9.29
C GLY A 195 -10.62 -22.09 8.10
N VAL A 196 -9.74 -21.13 8.34
CA VAL A 196 -9.15 -20.25 7.33
C VAL A 196 -7.65 -20.51 7.23
N LYS A 197 -7.15 -20.74 6.02
CA LYS A 197 -5.71 -20.77 5.76
C LYS A 197 -5.17 -19.35 5.70
N LEU A 198 -4.09 -19.04 6.40
CA LEU A 198 -3.55 -17.69 6.46
C LEU A 198 -2.04 -17.64 6.21
N MET A 199 -1.62 -16.56 5.53
CA MET A 199 -0.24 -16.17 5.36
C MET A 199 -0.09 -14.67 5.60
N SER A 200 0.89 -14.28 6.39
CA SER A 200 1.21 -12.88 6.67
C SER A 200 2.71 -12.70 6.70
N LEU A 201 3.15 -11.52 6.28
CA LEU A 201 4.51 -11.07 6.55
C LEU A 201 4.82 -10.96 8.04
N GLY A 202 3.81 -10.77 8.88
CA GLY A 202 3.96 -10.75 10.33
C GLY A 202 4.53 -12.05 10.92
N PHE A 203 4.51 -13.16 10.18
CA PHE A 203 5.18 -14.40 10.61
C PHE A 203 6.68 -14.45 10.27
N LEU A 204 7.14 -13.62 9.34
CA LEU A 204 8.50 -13.66 8.78
C LEU A 204 9.37 -12.48 9.23
N ILE A 205 8.77 -11.43 9.77
CA ILE A 205 9.46 -10.21 10.19
C ILE A 205 9.53 -10.16 11.71
N GLU A 206 10.74 -9.98 12.23
CA GLU A 206 10.95 -9.64 13.65
C GLU A 206 10.46 -8.21 13.92
N ARG A 207 9.63 -8.04 14.95
CA ARG A 207 8.90 -6.79 15.25
C ARG A 207 9.78 -5.53 15.39
N ASP A 208 11.07 -5.69 15.68
CA ASP A 208 11.99 -4.60 15.99
C ASP A 208 12.93 -4.20 14.83
N GLN A 209 12.80 -4.79 13.63
CA GLN A 209 13.64 -4.41 12.49
C GLN A 209 12.92 -3.38 11.58
N PRO A 210 13.45 -2.14 11.45
CA PRO A 210 12.92 -1.17 10.50
C PRO A 210 13.23 -1.62 9.07
N ALA A 211 12.34 -2.41 8.48
CA ALA A 211 12.45 -2.83 7.10
C ALA A 211 12.03 -1.69 6.15
N ILE A 212 12.90 -1.36 5.20
CA ILE A 212 12.61 -0.37 4.15
C ILE A 212 11.84 -1.07 3.03
N TRP A 213 10.51 -1.01 3.11
CA TRP A 213 9.62 -1.62 2.12
C TRP A 213 9.53 -0.74 0.87
N ARG A 214 10.30 -1.07 -0.16
CA ARG A 214 10.18 -0.45 -1.50
C ARG A 214 9.20 -1.25 -2.36
N GLY A 215 8.48 -0.60 -3.27
CA GLY A 215 7.50 -1.24 -4.17
C GLY A 215 7.92 -2.59 -4.80
N PRO A 216 9.16 -2.73 -5.32
CA PRO A 216 9.62 -4.02 -5.86
C PRO A 216 9.66 -5.17 -4.85
N ILE A 217 9.95 -4.88 -3.58
CA ILE A 217 9.94 -5.88 -2.50
C ILE A 217 8.51 -6.33 -2.22
N VAL A 218 7.56 -5.37 -2.16
CA VAL A 218 6.14 -5.64 -1.99
C VAL A 218 5.61 -6.55 -3.09
N MET A 219 5.92 -6.23 -4.36
CA MET A 219 5.55 -7.04 -5.51
C MET A 219 6.13 -8.46 -5.44
N LYS A 220 7.41 -8.58 -5.07
CA LYS A 220 8.07 -9.89 -4.90
C LYS A 220 7.36 -10.74 -3.86
N ILE A 221 7.03 -10.16 -2.71
CA ILE A 221 6.36 -10.87 -1.61
C ILE A 221 4.96 -11.31 -2.01
N ILE A 222 4.14 -10.40 -2.57
CA ILE A 222 2.78 -10.74 -3.01
C ILE A 222 2.84 -11.87 -4.05
N THR A 223 3.75 -11.78 -5.01
CA THR A 223 3.94 -12.81 -6.04
C THR A 223 4.39 -14.14 -5.42
N GLN A 224 5.31 -14.10 -4.46
CA GLN A 224 5.77 -15.29 -3.74
C GLN A 224 4.64 -15.94 -2.95
N PHE A 225 3.82 -15.16 -2.24
CA PHE A 225 2.68 -15.71 -1.48
C PHE A 225 1.63 -16.34 -2.39
N LEU A 226 1.35 -15.75 -3.55
CA LEU A 226 0.41 -16.32 -4.52
C LEU A 226 0.91 -17.66 -5.10
N ARG A 227 2.22 -17.77 -5.37
CA ARG A 227 2.81 -18.91 -6.08
C ARG A 227 3.33 -20.02 -5.18
N ASP A 228 4.03 -19.65 -4.11
CA ASP A 228 4.89 -20.55 -3.34
C ASP A 228 4.22 -21.03 -2.05
N VAL A 229 3.09 -20.45 -1.66
CA VAL A 229 2.28 -20.96 -0.55
C VAL A 229 1.35 -22.09 -1.02
N ALA A 230 1.30 -23.17 -0.25
CA ALA A 230 0.46 -24.35 -0.50
C ALA A 230 -1.01 -24.11 -0.12
N TRP A 231 -1.67 -23.14 -0.77
CA TRP A 231 -3.08 -22.81 -0.53
C TRP A 231 -4.03 -24.00 -0.76
N GLY A 232 -3.68 -24.89 -1.68
CA GLY A 232 -4.58 -25.94 -2.17
C GLY A 232 -5.70 -25.35 -3.03
N LYS A 233 -6.87 -25.99 -3.02
CA LYS A 233 -8.07 -25.52 -3.73
C LYS A 233 -8.96 -24.72 -2.77
N LEU A 234 -9.22 -23.47 -3.12
CA LEU A 234 -10.04 -22.52 -2.38
C LEU A 234 -11.26 -22.08 -3.20
N ASP A 235 -12.30 -21.65 -2.49
CA ASP A 235 -13.47 -20.97 -3.07
C ASP A 235 -13.28 -19.45 -3.02
N TYR A 236 -12.67 -18.95 -1.94
CA TYR A 236 -12.37 -17.53 -1.73
C TYR A 236 -10.93 -17.32 -1.26
N PHE A 237 -10.31 -16.26 -1.79
CA PHE A 237 -9.00 -15.79 -1.37
C PHE A 237 -9.07 -14.29 -1.05
N LEU A 238 -9.12 -13.97 0.24
CA LEU A 238 -9.21 -12.59 0.72
C LEU A 238 -7.81 -12.02 0.91
N VAL A 239 -7.61 -10.78 0.47
CA VAL A 239 -6.34 -10.07 0.64
C VAL A 239 -6.57 -8.81 1.46
N ASP A 240 -5.98 -8.75 2.66
CA ASP A 240 -6.00 -7.55 3.50
C ASP A 240 -4.96 -6.55 2.98
N MET A 241 -5.41 -5.51 2.26
CA MET A 241 -4.53 -4.54 1.61
C MET A 241 -4.02 -3.49 2.60
N PRO A 242 -2.84 -2.88 2.44
CA PRO A 242 -2.50 -1.70 3.25
C PRO A 242 -3.44 -0.53 2.93
N PRO A 243 -3.60 0.45 3.85
CA PRO A 243 -4.46 1.61 3.59
C PRO A 243 -3.94 2.46 2.41
N GLY A 244 -4.86 3.13 1.72
CA GLY A 244 -4.54 4.10 0.66
C GLY A 244 -4.61 3.52 -0.76
N THR A 245 -3.74 4.02 -1.64
CA THR A 245 -3.68 3.68 -3.08
C THR A 245 -2.25 3.36 -3.53
N GLY A 246 -1.49 2.69 -2.66
CA GLY A 246 -0.05 2.48 -2.82
C GLY A 246 0.34 1.31 -3.73
N ASP A 247 1.63 0.99 -3.69
CA ASP A 247 2.26 -0.02 -4.55
C ASP A 247 1.70 -1.44 -4.34
N ALA A 248 1.22 -1.78 -3.14
CA ALA A 248 0.69 -3.12 -2.86
C ALA A 248 -0.58 -3.44 -3.66
N GLN A 249 -1.46 -2.45 -3.82
CA GLN A 249 -2.68 -2.59 -4.62
C GLN A 249 -2.37 -2.84 -6.08
N LEU A 250 -1.46 -2.04 -6.66
CA LEU A 250 -1.03 -2.22 -8.04
C LEU A 250 -0.27 -3.54 -8.21
N SER A 251 0.57 -3.90 -7.24
CA SER A 251 1.31 -5.16 -7.24
C SER A 251 0.38 -6.37 -7.28
N LEU A 252 -0.69 -6.39 -6.47
CA LEU A 252 -1.66 -7.48 -6.48
C LEU A 252 -2.34 -7.60 -7.84
N VAL A 253 -2.80 -6.49 -8.42
CA VAL A 253 -3.49 -6.47 -9.72
C VAL A 253 -2.55 -6.84 -10.88
N GLN A 254 -1.26 -6.53 -10.77
CA GLN A 254 -0.24 -6.96 -11.73
C GLN A 254 0.14 -8.44 -11.56
N ALA A 255 0.13 -8.95 -10.33
CA ALA A 255 0.53 -10.32 -10.03
C ALA A 255 -0.57 -11.34 -10.37
N THR A 256 -1.85 -10.96 -10.22
CA THR A 256 -2.98 -11.87 -10.44
C THR A 256 -4.25 -11.15 -10.90
N GLN A 257 -5.15 -11.91 -11.52
CA GLN A 257 -6.49 -11.45 -11.82
C GLN A 257 -7.34 -11.36 -10.54
N VAL A 258 -7.53 -10.14 -10.03
CA VAL A 258 -8.39 -9.86 -8.87
C VAL A 258 -9.85 -9.88 -9.32
N SER A 259 -10.68 -10.70 -8.66
CA SER A 259 -12.10 -10.86 -8.98
C SER A 259 -12.95 -9.66 -8.56
N GLY A 260 -12.52 -8.92 -7.53
CA GLY A 260 -13.13 -7.67 -7.14
C GLY A 260 -12.54 -7.09 -5.84
N ALA A 261 -12.98 -5.89 -5.50
CA ALA A 261 -12.55 -5.18 -4.30
C ALA A 261 -13.72 -4.84 -3.37
N ILE A 262 -13.53 -5.01 -2.07
CA ILE A 262 -14.41 -4.50 -1.01
C ILE A 262 -13.77 -3.26 -0.42
N ILE A 263 -14.56 -2.20 -0.26
CA ILE A 263 -14.09 -0.93 0.30
C ILE A 263 -14.64 -0.76 1.71
N VAL A 264 -13.75 -0.67 2.69
CA VAL A 264 -14.10 -0.43 4.10
C VAL A 264 -13.93 1.05 4.42
N THR A 265 -14.96 1.65 5.01
CA THR A 265 -14.97 3.04 5.46
C THR A 265 -15.67 3.18 6.82
N THR A 266 -15.70 4.39 7.37
CA THR A 266 -16.54 4.78 8.51
C THR A 266 -17.47 5.93 8.10
N PRO A 267 -18.47 6.31 8.91
CA PRO A 267 -19.40 7.40 8.55
C PRO A 267 -18.76 8.78 8.33
N GLN A 268 -17.51 8.96 8.81
CA GLN A 268 -16.80 10.24 8.75
C GLN A 268 -16.45 10.65 7.32
N GLU A 269 -16.71 11.90 6.97
CA GLU A 269 -16.49 12.40 5.61
C GLU A 269 -15.03 12.30 5.14
N VAL A 270 -14.07 12.47 6.05
CA VAL A 270 -12.65 12.28 5.75
C VAL A 270 -12.35 10.83 5.36
N ALA A 271 -12.96 9.85 6.04
CA ALA A 271 -12.80 8.44 5.69
C ALA A 271 -13.39 8.13 4.32
N VAL A 272 -14.58 8.68 4.04
CA VAL A 272 -15.31 8.53 2.78
C VAL A 272 -14.48 9.06 1.60
N GLY A 273 -13.95 10.27 1.70
CA GLY A 273 -13.14 10.87 0.64
C GLY A 273 -11.87 10.08 0.33
N ASP A 274 -11.23 9.48 1.34
CA ASP A 274 -10.06 8.62 1.16
C ASP A 274 -10.46 7.28 0.52
N ALA A 275 -11.56 6.68 0.99
CA ALA A 275 -12.06 5.41 0.49
C ALA A 275 -12.52 5.50 -0.97
N LEU A 276 -13.11 6.64 -1.37
CA LEU A 276 -13.45 6.95 -2.76
C LEU A 276 -12.21 6.90 -3.68
N ARG A 277 -11.10 7.49 -3.26
CA ARG A 277 -9.84 7.44 -4.04
C ARG A 277 -9.33 6.01 -4.16
N GLY A 278 -9.41 5.23 -3.07
CA GLY A 278 -9.12 3.80 -3.05
C GLY A 278 -9.94 3.01 -4.08
N ALA A 279 -11.26 3.21 -4.06
CA ALA A 279 -12.20 2.55 -4.96
C ALA A 279 -11.96 2.92 -6.44
N LYS A 280 -11.75 4.21 -6.72
CA LYS A 280 -11.48 4.71 -8.08
C LYS A 280 -10.16 4.15 -8.64
N MET A 281 -9.17 3.87 -7.80
CA MET A 281 -7.94 3.20 -8.24
C MET A 281 -8.23 1.79 -8.77
N PHE A 282 -9.00 0.96 -8.04
CA PHE A 282 -9.39 -0.37 -8.52
C PHE A 282 -10.19 -0.30 -9.84
N GLN A 283 -11.16 0.61 -9.93
CA GLN A 283 -11.93 0.81 -11.18
C GLN A 283 -11.03 1.20 -12.36
N ARG A 284 -10.03 2.06 -12.15
CA ARG A 284 -9.07 2.47 -13.20
C ARG A 284 -8.20 1.32 -13.72
N VAL A 285 -7.91 0.33 -12.89
CA VAL A 285 -7.15 -0.86 -13.27
C VAL A 285 -8.04 -2.05 -13.66
N GLY A 286 -9.35 -1.80 -13.89
CA GLY A 286 -10.29 -2.80 -14.38
C GLY A 286 -10.77 -3.81 -13.33
N VAL A 287 -10.53 -3.56 -12.04
CA VAL A 287 -11.02 -4.41 -10.95
C VAL A 287 -12.40 -3.89 -10.49
N PRO A 288 -13.46 -4.71 -10.53
CA PRO A 288 -14.78 -4.28 -10.09
C PRO A 288 -14.81 -4.07 -8.58
N VAL A 289 -15.46 -3.00 -8.13
CA VAL A 289 -15.76 -2.79 -6.72
C VAL A 289 -17.04 -3.56 -6.41
N LEU A 290 -16.95 -4.57 -5.56
CA LEU A 290 -18.07 -5.45 -5.20
C LEU A 290 -19.07 -4.75 -4.26
N GLY A 291 -18.59 -3.77 -3.50
CA GLY A 291 -19.42 -2.94 -2.63
C GLY A 291 -18.65 -2.30 -1.48
N VAL A 292 -19.39 -1.59 -0.65
CA VAL A 292 -18.87 -0.83 0.49
C VAL A 292 -19.33 -1.47 1.80
N VAL A 293 -18.44 -1.55 2.79
CA VAL A 293 -18.77 -1.85 4.19
C VAL A 293 -18.55 -0.59 5.01
N GLU A 294 -19.61 -0.11 5.68
CA GLU A 294 -19.49 0.95 6.67
C GLU A 294 -19.24 0.32 8.05
N ASN A 295 -18.01 0.40 8.54
CA ASN A 295 -17.67 -0.07 9.86
C ASN A 295 -17.80 1.04 10.89
N MET A 296 -17.95 0.67 12.17
CA MET A 296 -18.16 1.62 13.27
C MET A 296 -19.33 2.58 12.97
N SER A 297 -20.40 2.06 12.35
CA SER A 297 -21.50 2.87 11.80
C SER A 297 -22.34 3.53 12.89
N TYR A 298 -22.58 2.81 13.98
CA TYR A 298 -23.30 3.27 15.16
C TYR A 298 -22.88 2.45 16.38
N PHE A 299 -23.19 2.95 17.58
CA PHE A 299 -23.03 2.23 18.84
C PHE A 299 -24.40 1.91 19.42
N GLU A 300 -24.66 0.65 19.78
CA GLU A 300 -25.90 0.27 20.48
C GLU A 300 -25.76 0.60 21.97
N SER A 301 -26.59 1.51 22.47
CA SER A 301 -26.62 1.84 23.89
C SER A 301 -26.95 0.59 24.72
N PRO A 302 -26.10 0.18 25.68
CA PRO A 302 -26.38 -0.98 26.53
C PRO A 302 -27.63 -0.79 27.40
N GLU A 303 -27.98 0.47 27.73
CA GLU A 303 -29.12 0.81 28.56
C GLU A 303 -30.45 0.83 27.79
N THR A 304 -30.43 1.28 26.54
CA THR A 304 -31.66 1.55 25.77
C THR A 304 -31.83 0.69 24.52
N GLY A 305 -30.77 -0.01 24.08
CA GLY A 305 -30.72 -0.74 22.81
C GLY A 305 -30.79 0.15 21.56
N LYS A 306 -30.84 1.47 21.71
CA LYS A 306 -30.97 2.40 20.58
C LYS A 306 -29.61 2.67 19.92
N PRO A 307 -29.58 2.84 18.58
CA PRO A 307 -28.36 3.21 17.87
C PRO A 307 -27.97 4.66 18.16
N MET A 308 -26.69 4.88 18.43
CA MET A 308 -26.07 6.19 18.65
C MET A 308 -24.98 6.44 17.59
N ALA A 309 -25.11 7.56 16.88
CA ALA A 309 -24.19 7.94 15.81
C ALA A 309 -22.93 8.65 16.34
N ILE A 310 -22.02 7.91 16.96
CA ILE A 310 -20.78 8.48 17.55
C ILE A 310 -19.93 9.21 16.49
N PHE A 311 -19.87 8.67 15.28
CA PHE A 311 -19.04 9.19 14.19
C PHE A 311 -19.83 9.80 13.03
N GLY A 312 -21.14 10.03 13.23
CA GLY A 312 -22.08 10.41 12.17
C GLY A 312 -22.79 9.20 11.55
N THR A 313 -23.52 9.40 10.45
CA THR A 313 -24.26 8.34 9.75
C THR A 313 -24.13 8.43 8.23
N GLY A 314 -24.29 7.29 7.56
CA GLY A 314 -24.53 7.19 6.12
C GLY A 314 -23.35 7.55 5.22
N GLY A 315 -22.13 7.61 5.74
CA GLY A 315 -20.93 7.89 4.94
C GLY A 315 -20.63 6.79 3.92
N GLY A 316 -20.72 5.54 4.33
CA GLY A 316 -20.61 4.37 3.46
C GLY A 316 -21.77 4.26 2.47
N LYS A 317 -23.00 4.66 2.85
CA LYS A 317 -24.12 4.73 1.91
C LYS A 317 -23.87 5.76 0.81
N ARG A 318 -23.45 6.99 1.19
CA ARG A 318 -23.07 8.04 0.23
C ARG A 318 -21.95 7.56 -0.70
N LEU A 319 -20.93 6.91 -0.14
CA LEU A 319 -19.83 6.35 -0.93
C LEU A 319 -20.31 5.27 -1.91
N ALA A 320 -21.18 4.37 -1.46
CA ALA A 320 -21.74 3.31 -2.29
C ALA A 320 -22.56 3.89 -3.46
N ASP A 321 -23.38 4.91 -3.17
CA ASP A 321 -24.19 5.61 -4.18
C ASP A 321 -23.31 6.34 -5.20
N GLU A 322 -22.26 7.05 -4.75
CA GLU A 322 -21.31 7.74 -5.64
C GLU A 322 -20.50 6.78 -6.53
N LEU A 323 -20.23 5.57 -6.03
CA LEU A 323 -19.52 4.53 -6.77
C LEU A 323 -20.45 3.68 -7.65
N GLU A 324 -21.76 3.84 -7.52
CA GLU A 324 -22.79 3.01 -8.15
C GLU A 324 -22.64 1.52 -7.81
N VAL A 325 -22.34 1.22 -6.54
CA VAL A 325 -22.14 -0.14 -6.00
C VAL A 325 -23.03 -0.37 -4.78
N PRO A 326 -23.30 -1.63 -4.38
CA PRO A 326 -24.11 -1.88 -3.19
C PRO A 326 -23.38 -1.52 -1.89
N LEU A 327 -24.14 -1.01 -0.92
CA LEU A 327 -23.73 -1.04 0.49
C LEU A 327 -23.92 -2.47 1.00
N LEU A 328 -22.82 -3.18 1.21
CA LEU A 328 -22.81 -4.57 1.65
C LEU A 328 -23.31 -4.70 3.08
N GLY A 329 -23.03 -3.73 3.95
CA GLY A 329 -23.56 -3.70 5.30
C GLY A 329 -22.98 -2.57 6.14
N GLU A 330 -23.62 -2.36 7.29
CA GLU A 330 -23.23 -1.41 8.32
C GLU A 330 -22.93 -2.22 9.59
N VAL A 331 -21.70 -2.15 10.08
CA VAL A 331 -21.24 -2.89 11.27
C VAL A 331 -21.16 -1.92 12.45
N PRO A 332 -21.85 -2.19 13.57
CA PRO A 332 -21.80 -1.32 14.74
C PRO A 332 -20.40 -1.30 15.37
N LEU A 333 -20.05 -0.17 15.98
CA LEU A 333 -18.96 -0.09 16.93
C LEU A 333 -19.34 -0.90 18.16
N TYR A 334 -18.63 -2.01 18.40
CA TYR A 334 -18.97 -2.94 19.46
C TYR A 334 -17.70 -3.44 20.16
N PRO A 335 -17.53 -3.19 21.48
CA PRO A 335 -16.28 -3.53 22.18
C PRO A 335 -15.83 -4.99 22.06
N PRO A 336 -16.73 -6.00 22.10
CA PRO A 336 -16.33 -7.39 21.89
C PRO A 336 -15.66 -7.68 20.53
N VAL A 337 -15.87 -6.84 19.51
CA VAL A 337 -15.15 -6.96 18.22
C VAL A 337 -13.65 -6.66 18.41
N LEU A 338 -13.34 -5.67 19.24
CA LEU A 338 -11.96 -5.31 19.59
C LEU A 338 -11.35 -6.40 20.47
N GLU A 339 -12.06 -6.85 21.51
CA GLU A 339 -11.60 -7.91 22.41
C GLU A 339 -11.30 -9.21 21.65
N GLY A 340 -12.15 -9.59 20.69
CA GLY A 340 -11.92 -10.73 19.82
C GLY A 340 -10.67 -10.57 18.94
N GLY A 341 -10.43 -9.37 18.41
CA GLY A 341 -9.21 -9.06 17.66
C GLY A 341 -7.94 -9.13 18.50
N ASP A 342 -8.00 -8.71 19.77
CA ASP A 342 -6.86 -8.73 20.68
C ASP A 342 -6.56 -10.13 21.24
N SER A 343 -7.61 -10.91 21.49
CA SER A 343 -7.52 -12.29 22.01
C SER A 343 -7.31 -13.36 20.93
N GLY A 344 -7.43 -12.98 19.65
CA GLY A 344 -7.26 -13.90 18.52
C GLY A 344 -8.48 -14.78 18.23
N VAL A 345 -9.64 -14.42 18.76
CA VAL A 345 -10.92 -15.12 18.54
C VAL A 345 -11.92 -14.14 17.91
N PRO A 346 -12.07 -14.11 16.58
CA PRO A 346 -12.94 -13.17 15.88
C PRO A 346 -14.39 -13.20 16.40
N ILE A 347 -15.11 -12.06 16.34
CA ILE A 347 -16.45 -11.93 16.96
C ILE A 347 -17.47 -12.94 16.40
N VAL A 348 -17.33 -13.33 15.13
CA VAL A 348 -18.16 -14.37 14.49
C VAL A 348 -17.96 -15.77 15.08
N VAL A 349 -16.89 -15.98 15.85
CA VAL A 349 -16.62 -17.19 16.64
C VAL A 349 -16.94 -16.95 18.11
N ALA A 350 -16.45 -15.85 18.68
CA ALA A 350 -16.53 -15.58 20.11
C ALA A 350 -17.96 -15.32 20.60
N ALA A 351 -18.78 -14.61 19.81
CA ALA A 351 -20.15 -14.24 20.19
C ALA A 351 -21.06 -14.13 18.94
N PRO A 352 -21.33 -15.26 18.25
CA PRO A 352 -22.04 -15.29 16.96
C PRO A 352 -23.46 -14.73 17.00
N GLU A 353 -24.09 -14.73 18.18
CA GLU A 353 -25.42 -14.21 18.41
C GLU A 353 -25.50 -12.67 18.48
N THR A 354 -24.37 -11.97 18.57
CA THR A 354 -24.33 -10.50 18.69
C THR A 354 -24.66 -9.79 17.37
N THR A 355 -25.14 -8.55 17.45
CA THR A 355 -25.47 -7.75 16.25
C THR A 355 -24.28 -7.62 15.31
N ALA A 356 -23.08 -7.33 15.84
CA ALA A 356 -21.87 -7.18 15.04
C ALA A 356 -21.50 -8.48 14.30
N ALA A 357 -21.51 -9.63 14.98
CA ALA A 357 -21.25 -10.92 14.35
C ALA A 357 -22.25 -11.23 13.22
N ARG A 358 -23.55 -11.03 13.49
CA ARG A 358 -24.61 -11.23 12.49
C ARG A 358 -24.41 -10.33 11.28
N LYS A 359 -23.96 -9.08 11.45
CA LYS A 359 -23.67 -8.18 10.33
C LYS A 359 -22.53 -8.68 9.45
N PHE A 360 -21.44 -9.19 10.03
CA PHE A 360 -20.39 -9.83 9.23
C PHE A 360 -20.87 -11.06 8.47
N VAL A 361 -21.69 -11.90 9.11
CA VAL A 361 -22.30 -13.08 8.45
C VAL A 361 -23.25 -12.66 7.32
N GLU A 362 -24.05 -11.61 7.51
CA GLU A 362 -24.92 -11.05 6.47
C GLU A 362 -24.11 -10.54 5.26
N ILE A 363 -23.01 -9.83 5.52
CA ILE A 363 -22.10 -9.35 4.46
C ILE A 363 -21.48 -10.54 3.72
N ALA A 364 -20.99 -11.57 4.44
CA ALA A 364 -20.42 -12.77 3.83
C ALA A 364 -21.44 -13.50 2.94
N LYS A 365 -22.71 -13.61 3.37
CA LYS A 365 -23.79 -14.17 2.55
C LYS A 365 -24.05 -13.38 1.28
N ARG A 366 -23.99 -12.04 1.33
CA ARG A 366 -24.14 -11.18 0.15
C ARG A 366 -22.97 -11.32 -0.83
N LEU A 367 -21.78 -11.64 -0.33
CA LEU A 367 -20.62 -11.91 -1.19
C LEU A 367 -20.73 -13.27 -1.89
N ASP A 368 -21.36 -14.25 -1.23
CA ASP A 368 -21.50 -15.62 -1.75
C ASP A 368 -22.69 -15.84 -2.68
N ALA A 369 -23.72 -15.00 -2.57
CA ALA A 369 -24.84 -14.93 -3.49
C ALA A 369 -24.40 -14.43 -4.88
#